data_AF-A0A2I0IBE6-F1
#
_entry.id   AF-A0A2I0IBE6-F1
#
_cell.length_a   1.000
_cell.length_b   1.000
_cell.length_c   1.000
_cell.angle_alpha   90.00
_cell.angle_beta   90.00
_cell.angle_gamma   90.00
#
_symmetry.space_group_name_H-M   'P 1'
#
loop_
_entity.id
_entity.type
_entity.pdbx_description
1 polymer ?
#
loop_
_entity_poly.entity_id
_entity_poly.type
_entity_poly.pdbx_seq_one_letter_code
_entity_poly.pdbx_strand_id
1 'polypeptide(L)'
;MGSYPSECIEKFVTLALMSCDDKPDRRPSMLDVVRELESILRMMPETDALFSDTASMYSSKSFAESSSYASRERYPSSTVSGSDLISGVVPTISPR
;
A
#
# COMPACT_ATOMS: atom_id res chain seq x y z
N MET A 1 -10.36 -16.76 -17.40
CA MET A 1 -10.48 -16.36 -15.98
C MET A 1 -11.25 -17.48 -15.31
N GLY A 2 -10.65 -18.17 -14.35
CA GLY A 2 -11.27 -19.31 -13.67
C GLY A 2 -12.61 -18.93 -13.02
N SER A 3 -13.45 -19.92 -12.71
CA SER A 3 -14.69 -19.67 -11.98
C SER A 3 -14.36 -19.35 -10.52
N TYR A 4 -14.57 -18.10 -10.11
CA TYR A 4 -14.47 -17.72 -8.71
C TYR A 4 -15.76 -18.10 -7.97
N PRO A 5 -15.68 -18.64 -6.74
CA PRO A 5 -16.84 -18.81 -5.89
C PRO A 5 -17.56 -17.47 -5.72
N SER A 6 -18.89 -17.44 -5.85
CA SER A 6 -19.68 -16.22 -5.68
C SER A 6 -19.45 -15.59 -4.30
N GLU A 7 -19.31 -16.43 -3.27
CA GLU A 7 -19.06 -16.00 -1.89
C GLU A 7 -17.72 -15.24 -1.74
N CYS A 8 -16.67 -15.61 -2.48
CA CYS A 8 -15.41 -14.86 -2.50
C CYS A 8 -15.62 -13.43 -2.99
N ILE A 9 -16.37 -13.28 -4.09
CA ILE A 9 -16.63 -11.99 -4.72
C ILE A 9 -17.51 -11.13 -3.82
N GLU A 10 -18.55 -11.71 -3.21
CA GLU A 10 -19.42 -11.01 -2.28
C GLU A 10 -18.65 -10.46 -1.07
N LYS A 11 -17.80 -11.27 -0.45
CA LYS A 11 -16.96 -10.83 0.67
C LYS A 11 -15.96 -9.75 0.26
N PHE A 12 -15.32 -9.91 -0.90
CA PHE A 12 -14.37 -8.93 -1.41
C PHE A 12 -15.02 -7.57 -1.69
N VAL A 13 -16.18 -7.57 -2.35
CA VAL A 13 -16.94 -6.34 -2.63
C VAL A 13 -17.42 -5.71 -1.33
N THR A 14 -17.90 -6.50 -0.38
CA THR A 14 -18.32 -6.00 0.94
C THR A 14 -17.16 -5.30 1.67
N LEU A 15 -15.97 -5.90 1.69
CA LEU A 15 -14.78 -5.29 2.28
C LEU A 15 -14.42 -3.97 1.59
N ALA A 16 -14.44 -3.93 0.26
CA ALA A 16 -14.16 -2.72 -0.50
C ALA A 16 -15.14 -1.58 -0.17
N LEU A 17 -16.43 -1.89 -0.05
CA LEU A 17 -17.45 -0.91 0.35
C LEU A 17 -17.21 -0.39 1.77
N MET A 18 -16.85 -1.26 2.72
CA MET A 18 -16.53 -0.86 4.10
C MET A 18 -15.28 0.06 4.16
N SER A 19 -14.27 -0.20 3.33
CA SER A 19 -13.08 0.66 3.25
C SER A 19 -13.37 2.07 2.70
N CYS A 20 -14.46 2.23 1.96
CA CYS A 20 -14.88 3.50 1.35
C CYS A 20 -15.89 4.29 2.18
N ASP A 21 -16.23 3.88 3.42
CA ASP A 21 -17.19 4.61 4.26
C ASP A 21 -16.74 6.08 4.47
N ASP A 22 -17.65 7.03 4.36
CA ASP A 22 -17.39 8.46 4.57
C ASP A 22 -16.89 8.74 5.99
N LYS A 23 -17.33 7.92 6.96
CA LYS A 23 -16.94 8.05 8.37
C LYS A 23 -15.66 7.23 8.60
N PRO A 24 -14.53 7.86 8.98
CA PRO A 24 -13.27 7.16 9.17
C PRO A 24 -13.36 6.09 10.27
N ASP A 25 -14.14 6.34 11.33
CA ASP A 25 -14.31 5.41 12.46
C ASP A 25 -15.05 4.12 12.09
N ARG A 26 -15.73 4.09 10.94
CA ARG A 26 -16.42 2.90 10.42
C ARG A 26 -15.56 2.07 9.49
N ARG A 27 -14.45 2.64 9.01
CA ARG A 27 -13.53 1.91 8.13
C ARG A 27 -12.84 0.81 8.95
N PRO A 28 -12.70 -0.40 8.40
CA PRO A 28 -11.96 -1.46 9.06
C PRO A 28 -10.51 -1.05 9.26
N SER A 29 -9.88 -1.55 10.34
CA SER A 29 -8.45 -1.36 10.53
C SER A 29 -7.66 -2.09 9.43
N MET A 30 -6.44 -1.64 9.12
CA MET A 30 -5.59 -2.34 8.14
C MET A 30 -5.34 -3.81 8.52
N LEU A 31 -5.31 -4.13 9.82
CA LEU A 31 -5.21 -5.50 10.31
C LEU A 31 -6.43 -6.33 9.90
N ASP A 32 -7.64 -5.78 10.05
CA ASP A 32 -8.88 -6.46 9.67
C ASP A 32 -8.99 -6.62 8.15
N VAL A 33 -8.57 -5.60 7.38
CA VAL A 33 -8.52 -5.67 5.91
C VAL A 33 -7.62 -6.82 5.45
N VAL A 34 -6.40 -6.92 5.98
CA VAL A 34 -5.47 -7.99 5.59
C VAL A 34 -6.02 -9.36 5.98
N ARG A 35 -6.56 -9.51 7.19
CA ARG A 35 -7.16 -10.78 7.65
C ARG A 35 -8.32 -11.22 6.76
N GLU A 36 -9.17 -10.29 6.34
CA GLU A 36 -10.31 -10.61 5.48
C GLU A 36 -9.85 -10.96 4.06
N LEU A 37 -8.85 -10.27 3.53
CA LEU A 37 -8.25 -10.61 2.23
C LEU A 37 -7.61 -12.01 2.25
N GLU A 38 -6.85 -12.35 3.29
CA GLU A 38 -6.28 -13.70 3.47
C GLU A 38 -7.38 -14.77 3.58
N SER A 39 -8.49 -14.45 4.25
CA SER A 39 -9.67 -15.32 4.35
C SER A 39 -10.31 -15.57 2.98
N ILE A 40 -10.59 -14.51 2.23
CA ILE A 40 -11.18 -14.57 0.88
C ILE A 40 -10.29 -15.38 -0.07
N LEU A 41 -8.99 -15.14 -0.02
CA LEU A 41 -8.03 -15.86 -0.86
C LEU A 41 -8.00 -17.35 -0.52
N ARG A 42 -8.11 -17.75 0.75
CA ARG A 42 -8.16 -19.16 1.15
C ARG A 42 -9.43 -19.89 0.69
N MET A 43 -10.48 -19.14 0.37
CA MET A 43 -11.72 -19.70 -0.18
C MET A 43 -11.62 -19.99 -1.68
N MET A 44 -10.58 -19.50 -2.37
CA MET A 44 -10.36 -19.83 -3.78
C MET A 44 -9.69 -21.21 -3.90
N PRO A 45 -10.11 -22.06 -4.85
CA PRO A 45 -9.63 -23.45 -4.95
C PRO A 45 -8.18 -23.60 -5.44
N GLU A 46 -7.55 -22.52 -5.92
CA GLU A 46 -6.23 -22.56 -6.60
C GLU A 46 -5.12 -21.83 -5.83
N THR A 47 -5.43 -21.24 -4.67
CA THR A 47 -4.54 -20.31 -3.94
C THR A 47 -3.63 -20.96 -2.91
N ASP A 48 -3.87 -22.21 -2.51
CA ASP A 48 -3.00 -22.92 -1.54
C ASP A 48 -1.54 -23.01 -2.04
N ALA A 49 -1.32 -23.08 -3.36
CA ALA A 49 0.02 -23.05 -3.95
C ALA A 49 0.68 -21.65 -3.89
N LEU A 50 -0.10 -20.58 -4.05
CA LEU A 50 0.39 -19.19 -4.07
C LEU A 50 0.86 -18.70 -2.69
N PHE A 51 0.27 -19.19 -1.61
CA PHE A 51 0.65 -18.80 -0.25
C PHE A 51 1.99 -19.39 0.21
N SER A 52 2.37 -20.57 -0.28
CA SER A 52 3.69 -21.15 0.01
C SER A 52 4.82 -20.34 -0.64
N ASP A 53 4.56 -19.70 -1.78
CA ASP A 53 5.54 -18.88 -2.50
C ASP A 53 5.64 -17.45 -1.94
N THR A 54 4.52 -16.84 -1.54
CA THR A 54 4.55 -15.50 -0.89
C THR A 54 5.24 -15.55 0.47
N ALA A 55 5.21 -16.71 1.14
CA ALA A 55 5.96 -16.96 2.36
C ALA A 55 7.47 -16.93 2.21
N SER A 56 7.95 -17.43 1.07
CA SER A 56 9.36 -17.30 0.68
C SER A 56 9.74 -15.84 0.37
N MET A 57 8.80 -15.09 -0.22
CA MET A 57 9.04 -13.72 -0.68
C MET A 57 9.13 -12.69 0.46
N TYR A 58 8.42 -12.87 1.58
CA TYR A 58 8.58 -12.03 2.77
C TYR A 58 9.83 -12.39 3.60
N SER A 59 10.37 -13.60 3.46
CA SER A 59 11.54 -14.08 4.21
C SER A 59 12.87 -13.54 3.67
N SER A 60 12.89 -13.04 2.41
CA SER A 60 14.13 -12.68 1.69
C SER A 60 14.26 -11.19 1.36
N LYS A 61 13.43 -10.31 1.93
CA LYS A 61 13.67 -8.85 1.88
C LYS A 61 13.61 -8.29 3.28
N SER A 62 14.74 -8.43 3.97
CA SER A 62 15.19 -7.41 4.89
C SER A 62 15.06 -6.05 4.19
N PHE A 63 14.13 -5.22 4.67
CA PHE A 63 14.19 -3.79 4.44
C PHE A 63 15.47 -3.32 5.12
N ALA A 64 16.58 -3.37 4.39
CA ALA A 64 17.76 -2.61 4.75
C ALA A 64 17.37 -1.15 4.55
N GLU A 65 16.83 -0.54 5.61
CA GLU A 65 16.90 0.90 5.81
C GLU A 65 18.38 1.28 5.74
N SER A 66 18.83 1.69 4.56
CA SER A 66 20.15 2.29 4.42
C SER A 66 20.06 3.73 4.89
N SER A 67 20.17 3.92 6.20
CA SER A 67 20.42 5.23 6.78
C SER A 67 21.89 5.59 6.60
N SER A 68 22.21 6.42 5.61
CA SER A 68 23.46 7.19 5.62
C SER A 68 23.20 8.61 5.10
N TYR A 69 22.98 9.51 6.06
CA TYR A 69 23.19 10.93 5.84
C TYR A 69 24.71 11.16 5.85
N ALA A 70 25.30 11.51 4.71
CA ALA A 70 26.53 12.29 4.63
C ALA A 70 26.84 12.64 3.17
N SER A 71 26.58 13.90 2.83
CA SER A 71 27.41 14.78 2.01
C SER A 71 28.38 14.13 1.02
N ARG A 72 28.15 14.34 -0.28
CA ARG A 72 28.89 15.31 -1.13
C ARG A 72 28.79 14.97 -2.63
N GLU A 73 28.43 16.01 -3.37
CA GLU A 73 28.96 16.37 -4.70
C GLU A 73 28.50 15.63 -5.99
N ARG A 74 27.82 16.44 -6.83
CA ARG A 74 28.10 16.70 -8.26
C ARG A 74 27.21 16.03 -9.31
N TYR A 75 26.22 16.84 -9.75
CA TYR A 75 25.51 16.83 -11.03
C TYR A 75 26.39 16.50 -12.27
N PRO A 76 25.81 15.95 -13.37
CA PRO A 76 25.09 16.75 -14.35
C PRO A 76 23.69 16.22 -14.69
N SER A 77 22.72 17.13 -14.62
CA SER A 77 21.30 16.94 -14.91
C SER A 77 21.10 16.83 -16.43
N SER A 78 20.49 15.73 -16.91
CA SER A 78 19.80 15.77 -18.19
C SER A 78 18.40 16.32 -17.94
N THR A 79 18.11 17.41 -18.64
CA THR A 79 16.92 18.24 -18.49
C THR A 79 15.65 17.45 -18.84
N VAL A 80 14.87 17.04 -17.85
CA VAL A 80 13.44 16.79 -18.06
C VAL A 80 12.68 18.04 -17.64
N SER A 81 11.99 18.57 -18.63
CA SER A 81 11.18 19.77 -18.61
C SER A 81 9.95 19.60 -17.71
N GLY A 82 9.68 20.63 -16.90
CA GLY A 82 8.33 20.94 -16.45
C GLY A 82 7.97 20.58 -15.02
N SER A 83 8.33 21.46 -14.06
CA SER A 83 7.48 21.72 -12.90
C SER A 83 7.88 23.04 -12.23
N ASP A 84 7.29 24.14 -12.68
CA ASP A 84 7.21 25.38 -11.90
C ASP A 84 6.30 25.13 -10.69
N LEU A 85 6.89 24.65 -9.58
CA LEU A 85 6.27 24.72 -8.27
C LEU A 85 6.85 25.92 -7.54
N ILE A 86 6.48 27.13 -7.98
CA ILE A 86 6.68 28.35 -7.21
C ILE A 86 5.74 28.28 -6.00
N SER A 87 6.16 27.58 -4.94
CA SER A 87 5.67 27.83 -3.59
C SER A 87 6.61 28.83 -2.93
N GLY A 88 6.58 30.06 -3.45
CA GLY A 88 7.46 31.15 -3.03
C GLY A 88 7.00 31.89 -1.78
N VAL A 89 6.12 31.31 -0.96
CA VAL A 89 5.63 31.95 0.27
C VAL A 89 5.60 30.93 1.39
N VAL A 90 6.57 31.03 2.31
CA VAL A 90 6.50 30.41 3.63
C VAL A 90 5.75 31.39 4.54
N PRO A 91 4.51 31.11 4.97
CA PRO A 91 3.81 31.99 5.89
C PRO A 91 4.51 31.99 7.25
N THR A 92 4.82 33.17 7.79
CA THR A 92 5.34 33.32 9.15
C THR A 92 4.22 33.07 10.15
N ILE A 93 4.29 31.95 10.89
CA ILE A 93 3.34 31.61 11.94
C ILE A 93 3.95 32.02 13.28
N SER A 94 3.29 32.90 14.03
CA SER A 94 3.69 33.23 15.41
C SER A 94 3.17 32.18 16.39
N PRO A 95 4.00 31.70 17.35
CA PRO A 95 3.56 30.75 18.38
C PRO A 95 2.53 31.39 19.34
N ARG A 96 1.58 30.58 19.80
CA ARG A 96 0.63 30.92 20.88
C ARG A 96 1.17 30.49 22.25
#